data_AF-A0A232EUG8-F1
#
_entry.id   AF-A0A232EUG8-F1
#
_cell.length_a   1.000
_cell.length_b   1.000
_cell.length_c   1.000
_cell.angle_alpha   90.00
_cell.angle_beta   90.00
_cell.angle_gamma   90.00
#
_symmetry.space_group_name_H-M   'P 1'
#
loop_
_entity.id
_entity.type
_entity.pdbx_description
1 polymer ?
#
loop_
_entity_poly.entity_id
_entity_poly.type
_entity_poly.pdbx_seq_one_letter_code
_entity_poly.pdbx_strand_id
1 'polypeptide(L)'
;MKVVGGFFIYYFLLMIAFALTMVYGLRRGVRGFLLPWLAGWFIICLFQLVFGLWLIGGYYIYLDAVFAAFCNWLWMGYNFYCWLVVLSSYKVLLQLQSPKIELLWP
;
A
#
# COMPACT_ATOMS: atom_id res chain seq x y z
N MET A 1 -16.72 -14.23 -14.96
CA MET A 1 -15.64 -14.10 -13.96
C MET A 1 -14.21 -14.08 -14.52
N LYS A 2 -13.92 -14.65 -15.70
CA LYS A 2 -12.56 -14.70 -16.28
C LYS A 2 -11.87 -13.33 -16.45
N VAL A 3 -12.61 -12.31 -16.92
CA VAL A 3 -12.09 -10.94 -17.11
C VAL A 3 -11.65 -10.30 -15.79
N VAL A 4 -12.47 -10.44 -14.74
CA VAL A 4 -12.17 -9.92 -13.39
C VAL A 4 -10.94 -10.62 -12.81
N GLY A 5 -10.84 -11.94 -12.95
CA GLY A 5 -9.65 -12.70 -12.53
C GLY A 5 -8.38 -12.25 -13.27
N GLY A 6 -8.45 -12.05 -14.59
CA GLY A 6 -7.33 -11.55 -15.38
C GLY A 6 -6.85 -10.16 -14.95
N PHE A 7 -7.79 -9.26 -14.61
CA PHE A 7 -7.46 -7.95 -14.05
C PHE A 7 -6.66 -8.05 -12.75
N PHE A 8 -7.09 -8.90 -11.81
CA PHE A 8 -6.35 -9.10 -10.55
C PHE A 8 -4.97 -9.69 -10.78
N ILE A 9 -4.83 -10.68 -11.67
CA ILE A 9 -3.52 -11.27 -12.00
C ILE A 9 -2.58 -10.18 -12.55
N TYR A 10 -3.05 -9.41 -13.52
CA TYR A 10 -2.26 -8.31 -14.10
C TYR A 10 -1.84 -7.30 -13.02
N TYR A 11 -2.78 -6.91 -12.16
CA TYR A 11 -2.52 -5.98 -11.08
C TYR A 11 -1.48 -6.52 -10.09
N PHE A 12 -1.55 -7.79 -9.69
CA PHE A 12 -0.56 -8.39 -8.80
C PHE A 12 0.83 -8.53 -9.46
N LEU A 13 0.91 -8.81 -10.76
CA LEU A 13 2.18 -8.76 -11.50
C LEU A 13 2.79 -7.36 -11.49
N LEU A 14 1.95 -6.33 -11.65
CA LEU A 14 2.37 -4.94 -11.58
C LEU A 14 2.83 -4.56 -10.15
N MET A 15 2.20 -5.10 -9.10
CA MET A 15 2.68 -4.94 -7.73
C MET A 15 4.06 -5.57 -7.48
N ILE A 16 4.36 -6.71 -8.11
CA ILE A 16 5.71 -7.30 -8.08
C ILE A 16 6.72 -6.35 -8.74
N ALA A 17 6.39 -5.77 -9.89
CA ALA A 17 7.24 -4.79 -10.54
C ALA A 17 7.47 -3.56 -9.64
N PHE A 18 6.43 -3.06 -8.96
CA PHE A 18 6.55 -1.94 -8.02
C PHE A 18 7.41 -2.27 -6.79
N ALA A 19 7.41 -3.53 -6.33
CA ALA A 19 8.32 -3.98 -5.29
C ALA A 19 9.78 -3.86 -5.74
N LEU A 20 10.08 -4.28 -6.97
CA LEU A 20 11.42 -4.20 -7.55
C LEU A 20 11.88 -2.74 -7.71
N THR A 21 11.00 -1.86 -8.19
CA THR A 21 11.32 -0.43 -8.30
C THR A 21 11.60 0.19 -6.94
N MET A 22 10.82 -0.15 -5.91
CA MET A 22 11.03 0.32 -4.54
C MET A 22 12.40 -0.09 -4.01
N VAL A 23 12.80 -1.36 -4.18
CA VAL A 23 14.12 -1.85 -3.75
C VAL A 23 15.24 -1.12 -4.49
N TYR A 24 15.09 -0.90 -5.79
CA TYR A 24 16.05 -0.12 -6.57
C TYR A 24 16.14 1.34 -6.09
N GLY A 25 14.99 1.96 -5.82
CA GLY A 25 14.88 3.31 -5.31
C GLY A 25 15.59 3.52 -3.99
N LEU A 26 15.38 2.60 -3.04
CA LEU A 26 16.05 2.60 -1.74
C LEU A 26 17.57 2.49 -1.89
N ARG A 27 18.07 1.60 -2.75
CA ARG A 27 19.52 1.45 -2.99
C ARG A 27 20.18 2.69 -3.62
N ARG A 28 19.43 3.42 -4.45
CA ARG A 28 19.91 4.66 -5.09
C ARG A 28 19.60 5.91 -4.27
N GLY A 29 18.89 5.80 -3.16
CA GLY A 29 18.43 6.94 -2.36
C GLY A 29 17.42 7.83 -3.09
N VAL A 30 16.77 7.35 -4.16
CA VAL A 30 15.82 8.13 -4.96
C VAL A 30 14.39 7.83 -4.50
N ARG A 31 13.80 8.76 -3.75
CA ARG A 31 12.48 8.59 -3.13
C ARG A 31 11.34 8.33 -4.12
N GLY A 32 11.44 8.86 -5.35
CA GLY A 32 10.37 8.77 -6.36
C GLY A 32 9.99 7.34 -6.71
N PHE A 33 10.93 6.40 -6.65
CA PHE A 33 10.68 4.99 -6.95
C PHE A 33 9.89 4.22 -5.87
N LEU A 34 9.69 4.81 -4.68
CA LEU A 34 8.84 4.25 -3.62
C LEU A 34 7.36 4.59 -3.87
N LEU A 35 7.07 5.64 -4.64
CA LEU A 35 5.70 6.13 -4.87
C LEU A 35 4.77 5.10 -5.53
N PRO A 36 5.19 4.33 -6.56
CA PRO A 36 4.30 3.35 -7.19
C PRO A 36 3.82 2.28 -6.20
N TRP A 37 4.73 1.78 -5.36
CA TRP A 37 4.39 0.83 -4.29
C TRP A 37 3.41 1.43 -3.28
N LEU A 38 3.68 2.66 -2.82
CA LEU A 38 2.80 3.36 -1.88
C LEU A 38 1.40 3.59 -2.45
N ALA A 39 1.30 4.04 -3.70
CA ALA A 39 0.00 4.28 -4.34
C ALA A 39 -0.76 2.96 -4.57
N GLY A 40 -0.08 1.92 -5.07
CA GLY A 40 -0.68 0.61 -5.33
C GLY A 40 -1.26 -0.01 -4.05
N TRP A 41 -0.46 -0.14 -3.00
CA TRP A 41 -0.93 -0.71 -1.74
C TRP A 41 -2.02 0.09 -1.05
N PHE A 42 -2.00 1.42 -1.17
CA PHE A 42 -3.08 2.25 -0.65
C PHE A 42 -4.42 1.92 -1.30
N ILE A 43 -4.44 1.73 -2.62
CA ILE A 43 -5.64 1.32 -3.37
C ILE A 43 -6.11 -0.08 -2.93
N ILE A 44 -5.19 -1.05 -2.75
CA ILE A 44 -5.53 -2.39 -2.25
C ILE A 44 -6.18 -2.31 -0.86
N CYS A 45 -5.56 -1.57 0.06
CA CYS A 45 -6.08 -1.45 1.43
C CYS A 45 -7.47 -0.78 1.43
N LEU A 46 -7.66 0.27 0.62
CA LEU A 46 -8.96 0.94 0.50
C LEU A 46 -10.02 0.01 -0.09
N PHE A 47 -9.67 -0.76 -1.13
CA PHE A 47 -10.56 -1.78 -1.68
C PHE A 47 -10.93 -2.83 -0.63
N GLN A 48 -9.97 -3.34 0.13
CA GLN A 48 -10.24 -4.32 1.19
C GLN A 48 -11.11 -3.77 2.32
N LEU A 49 -10.92 -2.51 2.68
CA LEU A 49 -11.76 -1.85 3.67
C LEU A 49 -13.21 -1.80 3.19
N VAL A 50 -13.44 -1.26 2.00
CA VAL A 50 -14.78 -1.12 1.40
C VAL A 50 -15.41 -2.49 1.15
N PHE A 51 -14.63 -3.46 0.66
CA PHE A 51 -15.11 -4.81 0.43
C PHE A 51 -15.52 -5.49 1.74
N GLY A 52 -14.74 -5.35 2.81
CA GLY A 52 -15.10 -5.87 4.13
C GLY A 52 -16.36 -5.21 4.71
N LEU A 53 -16.51 -3.89 4.54
CA LEU A 53 -17.73 -3.17 4.95
C LEU A 53 -18.95 -3.63 4.16
N TRP A 54 -18.81 -3.81 2.84
CA TRP A 54 -19.87 -4.34 1.98
C TRP A 54 -20.26 -5.77 2.40
N LEU A 55 -19.28 -6.61 2.72
CA LEU A 55 -19.50 -8.00 3.11
C LEU A 55 -20.26 -8.09 4.44
N ILE A 56 -19.92 -7.28 5.43
CA ILE A 56 -20.67 -7.21 6.69
C ILE A 56 -22.05 -6.59 6.45
N GLY A 57 -22.13 -5.45 5.76
CA GLY A 57 -23.40 -4.75 5.53
C GLY A 57 -24.45 -5.59 4.79
N GLY A 58 -24.03 -6.37 3.80
CA GLY A 58 -24.91 -7.23 3.01
C GLY A 58 -25.17 -8.62 3.62
N TYR A 59 -24.23 -9.15 4.41
CA TYR A 59 -24.22 -10.57 4.78
C TYR A 59 -23.97 -10.84 6.27
N TYR A 60 -24.15 -9.86 7.17
CA TYR A 60 -23.90 -10.02 8.61
C TYR A 60 -24.66 -11.19 9.28
N ILE A 61 -25.78 -11.63 8.70
CA ILE A 61 -26.56 -12.78 9.22
C ILE A 61 -25.76 -14.09 9.07
N TYR A 62 -24.85 -14.15 8.10
CA TYR A 62 -23.99 -15.30 7.86
C TYR A 62 -22.67 -15.14 8.61
N LEU A 63 -22.46 -15.95 9.64
CA LEU A 63 -21.25 -15.89 10.47
C LEU A 63 -19.97 -16.10 9.64
N ASP A 64 -20.02 -16.95 8.62
CA ASP A 64 -18.91 -17.20 7.69
C ASP A 64 -18.47 -15.94 6.95
N ALA A 65 -19.43 -15.08 6.58
CA ALA A 65 -19.14 -13.80 5.95
C ALA A 65 -18.46 -12.85 6.95
N VAL A 66 -19.00 -12.75 8.17
CA VAL A 66 -18.39 -11.93 9.23
C VAL A 66 -16.95 -12.36 9.51
N PHE A 67 -16.70 -13.67 9.59
CA PHE A 67 -15.37 -14.23 9.77
C PHE A 67 -14.44 -13.91 8.58
N ALA A 68 -14.91 -14.06 7.34
CA ALA A 68 -14.14 -13.71 6.16
C ALA A 68 -13.76 -12.21 6.12
N ALA A 69 -14.69 -11.31 6.49
CA ALA A 69 -14.42 -9.88 6.59
C ALA A 69 -13.36 -9.58 7.67
N PHE A 70 -13.42 -10.26 8.81
CA PHE A 70 -12.44 -10.12 9.89
C PHE A 70 -11.04 -10.59 9.44
N CYS A 71 -10.92 -11.75 8.79
CA CYS A 71 -9.65 -12.21 8.22
C CYS A 71 -9.09 -11.23 7.19
N ASN A 72 -9.94 -10.69 6.31
CA ASN A 72 -9.54 -9.68 5.33
C ASN A 72 -9.00 -8.41 6.00
N TRP A 73 -9.63 -7.93 7.08
CA TRP A 73 -9.15 -6.76 7.82
C TRP A 73 -7.88 -7.02 8.63
N LEU A 74 -7.68 -8.22 9.19
CA LEU A 74 -6.41 -8.58 9.82
C LEU A 74 -5.26 -8.55 8.81
N TRP A 75 -5.48 -9.14 7.63
CA TRP A 75 -4.49 -9.11 6.55
C TRP A 75 -4.25 -7.67 6.05
N MET A 76 -5.30 -6.88 5.89
CA MET A 76 -5.20 -5.46 5.55
C MET A 76 -4.38 -4.69 6.60
N GLY A 77 -4.62 -4.92 7.90
CA GLY A 77 -3.89 -4.28 8.98
C GLY A 77 -2.38 -4.55 8.94
N TYR A 78 -2.00 -5.82 8.70
CA TYR A 78 -0.60 -6.18 8.49
C TYR A 78 0.03 -5.45 7.30
N ASN A 79 -0.65 -5.42 6.15
CA ASN A 79 -0.11 -4.76 4.97
C ASN A 79 -0.09 -3.24 5.10
N PHE A 80 -1.05 -2.66 5.83
CA PHE A 80 -1.05 -1.24 6.14
C PHE A 80 0.14 -0.87 7.04
N TYR A 81 0.54 -1.73 7.97
CA TYR A 81 1.78 -1.55 8.72
C TYR A 81 3.01 -1.55 7.79
N CYS A 82 3.12 -2.51 6.87
CA CYS A 82 4.21 -2.52 5.88
C CYS A 82 4.21 -1.25 5.01
N TRP A 83 3.03 -0.75 4.64
CA TRP A 83 2.88 0.51 3.92
C TRP A 83 3.41 1.70 4.73
N LEU A 84 3.10 1.77 6.03
CA LEU A 84 3.63 2.82 6.93
C LEU A 84 5.16 2.77 7.05
N VAL A 85 5.77 1.58 7.05
CA VAL A 85 7.23 1.43 7.05
C VAL A 85 7.86 2.03 5.79
N VAL A 86 7.27 1.77 4.62
CA VAL A 86 7.76 2.36 3.36
C VAL A 86 7.52 3.86 3.33
N LEU A 87 6.38 4.35 3.83
CA LEU A 87 6.09 5.78 3.93
C LEU A 87 7.10 6.48 4.85
N SER A 88 7.46 5.86 5.98
CA SER A 88 8.49 6.36 6.88
C SER A 88 9.83 6.50 6.15
N SER A 89 10.23 5.46 5.42
CA SER A 89 11.47 5.48 4.62
C SER A 89 11.45 6.58 3.55
N TYR A 90 10.31 6.80 2.90
CA TYR A 90 10.13 7.90 1.95
C TYR A 90 10.32 9.27 2.62
N LYS A 91 9.77 9.48 3.82
CA LYS A 91 9.93 10.74 4.57
C LYS A 91 11.37 10.98 5.01
N VAL A 92 12.08 9.93 5.41
CA VAL A 92 13.52 10.02 5.75
C VAL A 92 14.32 10.46 4.52
N LEU A 93 14.11 9.82 3.36
CA LEU A 93 14.79 10.23 2.13
C LEU A 93 14.44 11.67 1.73
N LEU A 94 13.18 12.09 1.91
CA LEU A 94 12.77 13.48 1.69
C LEU A 94 13.59 14.44 2.57
N GLN A 95 13.77 14.15 3.85
CA GLN A 95 14.57 15.00 4.75
C GLN A 95 16.05 15.04 4.35
N LEU A 96 16.63 13.88 3.97
CA LEU A 96 18.02 13.79 3.53
C LEU A 96 18.29 14.54 2.21
N GLN A 97 17.30 14.58 1.32
CA GLN A 97 17.40 15.25 0.02
C GLN A 97 17.00 16.73 0.06
N SER A 98 16.39 17.20 1.15
CA SER A 98 16.01 18.60 1.30
C SER A 98 17.27 19.46 1.51
N PRO A 99 17.47 20.53 0.73
CA PRO A 99 18.57 21.45 0.98
C PRO A 99 18.38 22.09 2.36
N LYS A 100 19.43 22.10 3.19
CA LYS A 100 19.44 22.87 4.42
C LYS A 100 19.59 24.34 4.06
N ILE A 101 18.47 25.05 3.99
CA ILE A 101 18.46 26.51 3.87
C ILE A 101 18.69 27.03 5.29
N GLU A 102 19.96 27.16 5.65
CA GLU A 102 20.35 27.90 6.85
C GLU A 102 20.33 29.39 6.48
N LEU A 103 19.43 30.15 7.09
CA LEU A 103 19.43 31.60 6.96
C LEU A 103 20.64 32.11 7.75
N LEU A 104 21.79 32.24 7.08
CA LEU A 104 22.96 32.93 7.63
C LEU A 104 22.61 34.41 7.72
N TRP A 105 21.94 34.80 8.81
CA TRP A 105 21.76 36.21 9.15
C TRP A 105 23.10 36.77 9.66
N PRO A 106 23.46 38.02 9.31
CA PRO A 106 24.63 38.69 9.87
C PRO A 106 24.48 39.01 11.35
#